data_AF-A0A6P0SLD0-F1
#
_entry.id   AF-A0A6P0SLD0-F1
#
_cell.length_a   1.000
_cell.length_b   1.000
_cell.length_c   1.000
_cell.angle_alpha   90.00
_cell.angle_beta   90.00
_cell.angle_gamma   90.00
#
_symmetry.space_group_name_H-M   'P 1'
#
loop_
_entity.id
_entity.type
_entity.pdbx_description
1 polymer ?
#
loop_
_entity_poly.entity_id
_entity_poly.type
_entity_poly.pdbx_seq_one_letter_code
_entity_poly.pdbx_strand_id
1 'polypeptide(L)'
;MTRAKYTYRIYLINPRRVRVEKEEPGKPDNIIPGVFRYQDKITPEVRELIEEVRKNGINDANQSRFLGEALFDTLFDDVLCYDFIRFYNEVVGTKQQLLRVELDIDEQNIPEVAAFPWEFMCLPQRKKLGTMWLATAPGLVFSRLPSQPIPASPIQLGANEKMRIALVVSAPTDLNPVAYEEVQAAIETLAQEQPEQVELLPVVNPASRKAINDILIEKPHIFHFIGHGRFHNENGEIALVDEFDQARWISANDFSELLNRHRPGIIVLQACQGAMESTSKPSVGLASKVVQQIIPVVVAMQYPVSNSTASRFACHFYKQLAQGKPADIAVQQGRREISLHDSTGYRKRDFATPVIFMQVQDAQLFQPQNESVFQLLNQSVVLDERSQKQYHVKDARQSQGVKRALLIGVSKYGKGLDPLPGATKDLKEIKRILGSPQLGNFVDVKALSNPDRQEMAEAIEELFASSEKDDLVLLFFSGHGVKDSSNQLYLASRITRKNSQKELVRTTAVSTKDIHDIMNRSRSKRQVVILDCCFSAAFRKGLRVKDDGSVNLQNQLDQLGGEGRAILASSTDYSFSQLDKQLSIYTQY
;
A
#
# COMPACT_ATOMS: atom_id res chain seq x y z
N MET A 1 3.35 -1.08 11.71
CA MET A 1 2.39 0.03 11.84
C MET A 1 2.04 0.49 10.44
N THR A 2 0.79 0.33 10.00
CA THR A 2 0.28 1.10 8.85
C THR A 2 0.39 2.57 9.21
N ARG A 3 1.04 3.38 8.36
CA ARG A 3 1.06 4.83 8.57
C ARG A 3 -0.38 5.33 8.58
N ALA A 4 -0.73 6.05 9.64
CA ALA A 4 -1.99 6.75 9.73
C ALA A 4 -2.14 7.64 8.47
N LYS A 5 -3.21 7.44 7.69
CA LYS A 5 -3.42 8.14 6.42
C LYS A 5 -4.04 9.50 6.70
N TYR A 6 -3.30 10.57 6.40
CA TYR A 6 -3.78 11.94 6.49
C TYR A 6 -3.87 12.51 5.09
N THR A 7 -5.08 12.88 4.68
CA THR A 7 -5.33 13.45 3.34
C THR A 7 -6.02 14.80 3.48
N TYR A 8 -5.58 15.78 2.71
CA TYR A 8 -6.19 17.08 2.52
C TYR A 8 -6.58 17.20 1.05
N ARG A 9 -7.83 16.86 0.73
CA ARG A 9 -8.31 16.80 -0.64
C ARG A 9 -9.04 18.09 -1.00
N ILE A 10 -8.65 18.70 -2.11
CA ILE A 10 -9.13 19.99 -2.60
C ILE A 10 -9.97 19.71 -3.83
N TYR A 11 -11.26 20.03 -3.76
CA TYR A 11 -12.22 19.89 -4.85
C TYR A 11 -12.54 21.26 -5.43
N LEU A 12 -12.31 21.42 -6.73
CA LEU A 12 -12.75 22.57 -7.50
C LEU A 12 -13.94 22.18 -8.38
N ILE A 13 -15.14 22.32 -7.81
CA ILE A 13 -16.40 21.83 -8.40
C ILE A 13 -16.93 22.82 -9.45
N ASN A 14 -16.65 24.11 -9.28
CA ASN A 14 -17.09 25.18 -10.19
C ASN A 14 -16.16 26.40 -10.04
N PRO A 15 -16.19 27.36 -10.98
CA PRO A 15 -15.30 28.53 -10.98
C PRO A 15 -15.60 29.56 -9.87
N ARG A 16 -16.28 29.18 -8.78
CA ARG A 16 -16.57 30.06 -7.64
C ARG A 16 -16.28 29.44 -6.28
N ARG A 17 -16.19 28.11 -6.18
CA ARG A 17 -16.10 27.43 -4.88
C ARG A 17 -15.02 26.36 -4.86
N VAL A 18 -14.27 26.36 -3.77
CA VAL A 18 -13.39 25.28 -3.36
C VAL A 18 -14.06 24.53 -2.22
N ARG A 19 -13.96 23.20 -2.20
CA ARG A 19 -14.34 22.37 -1.06
C ARG A 19 -13.13 21.56 -0.63
N VAL A 20 -12.84 21.56 0.66
CA VAL A 20 -11.79 20.69 1.22
C VAL A 20 -12.43 19.55 1.99
N GLU A 21 -11.86 18.37 1.87
CA GLU A 21 -12.19 17.20 2.66
C GLU A 21 -10.93 16.67 3.34
N LYS A 22 -11.00 16.49 4.67
CA LYS A 22 -9.88 15.96 5.45
C LYS A 22 -10.18 14.55 5.92
N GLU A 23 -9.32 13.62 5.54
CA GLU A 23 -9.31 12.22 5.98
C GLU A 23 -8.30 12.09 7.13
N GLU A 24 -8.77 11.67 8.31
CA GLU A 24 -7.96 11.44 9.50
C GLU A 24 -8.32 10.09 10.15
N PRO A 25 -7.35 9.26 10.59
CA PRO A 25 -7.68 7.96 11.14
C PRO A 25 -8.44 8.07 12.46
N GLY A 26 -9.59 7.40 12.53
CA GLY A 26 -10.45 7.39 13.71
C GLY A 26 -11.27 8.65 13.91
N LYS A 27 -11.32 9.56 12.93
CA LYS A 27 -12.22 10.72 12.93
C LYS A 27 -13.13 10.69 11.70
N PRO A 28 -14.36 11.23 11.78
CA PRO A 28 -15.19 11.40 10.61
C PRO A 28 -14.57 12.42 9.65
N ASP A 29 -14.82 12.24 8.35
CA ASP A 29 -14.37 13.18 7.33
C ASP A 29 -14.92 14.58 7.61
N ASN A 30 -14.03 15.57 7.55
CA ASN A 30 -14.39 16.96 7.82
C ASN A 30 -14.40 17.76 6.52
N ILE A 31 -15.57 18.27 6.15
CA ILE A 31 -15.79 19.05 4.93
C ILE A 31 -15.75 20.54 5.27
N ILE A 32 -14.88 21.28 4.58
CA ILE A 32 -14.68 22.71 4.81
C ILE A 32 -14.92 23.45 3.49
N PRO A 33 -15.94 24.33 3.41
CA PRO A 33 -16.16 25.15 2.23
C PRO A 33 -15.16 26.30 2.16
N GLY A 34 -14.80 26.72 0.95
CA GLY A 34 -14.01 27.92 0.70
C GLY A 34 -14.33 28.57 -0.65
N VAL A 35 -13.71 29.71 -0.89
CA VAL A 35 -13.92 30.52 -2.09
C VAL A 35 -12.80 30.27 -3.10
N PHE A 36 -13.17 30.01 -4.36
CA PHE A 36 -12.21 29.97 -5.46
C PHE A 36 -11.94 31.40 -5.93
N ARG A 37 -10.77 31.94 -5.60
CA ARG A 37 -10.41 33.35 -5.82
C ARG A 37 -9.76 33.59 -7.19
N TYR A 38 -10.18 32.84 -8.21
CA TYR A 38 -9.58 32.86 -9.55
C TYR A 38 -9.58 34.24 -10.20
N GLN A 39 -10.73 34.92 -10.17
CA GLN A 39 -10.87 36.26 -10.77
C GLN A 39 -9.99 37.31 -10.07
N ASP A 40 -9.75 37.13 -8.77
CA ASP A 40 -9.00 38.09 -7.95
C ASP A 40 -7.48 37.85 -7.99
N LYS A 41 -7.08 36.58 -8.08
CA LYS A 41 -5.68 36.16 -7.87
C LYS A 41 -4.94 35.82 -9.17
N ILE A 42 -5.65 35.43 -10.22
CA ILE A 42 -5.05 35.23 -11.55
C ILE A 42 -5.10 36.55 -12.32
N THR A 43 -4.27 37.50 -11.87
CA THR A 43 -4.07 38.82 -12.48
C THR A 43 -3.40 38.71 -13.86
N PRO A 44 -3.40 39.77 -14.68
CA PRO A 44 -2.69 39.77 -15.96
C PRO A 44 -1.21 39.38 -15.83
N GLU A 45 -0.53 39.84 -14.78
CA GLU A 45 0.86 39.49 -14.48
C GLU A 45 1.04 38.00 -14.17
N VAL A 46 0.13 37.41 -13.39
CA VAL A 46 0.16 35.96 -13.11
C VAL A 46 -0.12 35.13 -14.37
N ARG A 47 -1.03 35.59 -15.24
CA ARG A 47 -1.27 34.94 -16.54
C ARG A 47 -0.04 34.97 -17.43
N GLU A 48 0.66 36.09 -17.49
CA GLU A 48 1.93 36.21 -18.22
C GLU A 48 2.95 35.21 -17.68
N LEU A 49 3.12 35.09 -16.36
CA LEU A 49 4.01 34.10 -15.76
C LEU A 49 3.61 32.66 -16.07
N ILE A 50 2.31 32.35 -16.15
CA ILE A 50 1.84 31.02 -16.57
C ILE A 50 2.27 30.74 -18.03
N GLU A 51 2.17 31.72 -18.93
CA GLU A 51 2.66 31.57 -20.31
C GLU A 51 4.19 31.44 -20.36
N GLU A 52 4.92 32.19 -19.55
CA GLU A 52 6.38 32.08 -19.46
C GLU A 52 6.81 30.71 -18.93
N VAL A 53 6.09 30.14 -17.96
CA VAL A 53 6.30 28.74 -17.56
C VAL A 53 6.08 27.79 -18.74
N ARG A 54 5.07 27.99 -19.58
CA ARG A 54 4.84 27.14 -20.77
C ARG A 54 5.92 27.30 -21.84
N LYS A 55 6.51 28.49 -21.98
CA LYS A 55 7.59 28.78 -22.93
C LYS A 55 9.00 28.51 -22.40
N ASN A 56 9.13 28.04 -21.15
CA ASN A 56 10.41 27.88 -20.46
C ASN A 56 11.16 29.22 -20.22
N GLY A 57 10.42 30.32 -20.09
CA GLY A 57 10.97 31.66 -19.89
C GLY A 57 11.24 32.04 -18.43
N ILE A 58 10.66 31.32 -17.46
CA ILE A 58 10.91 31.57 -16.04
C ILE A 58 12.36 31.20 -15.67
N ASN A 59 13.10 32.17 -15.13
CA ASN A 59 14.51 32.01 -14.76
C ASN A 59 14.87 32.64 -13.40
N ASP A 60 13.87 33.16 -12.68
CA ASP A 60 14.01 33.80 -11.38
C ASP A 60 13.16 33.11 -10.31
N ALA A 61 13.75 32.92 -9.13
CA ALA A 61 13.08 32.28 -8.01
C ALA A 61 11.98 33.16 -7.40
N ASN A 62 12.08 34.49 -7.51
CA ASN A 62 11.00 35.37 -7.02
C ASN A 62 9.79 35.33 -7.96
N GLN A 63 10.00 35.28 -9.28
CA GLN A 63 8.92 35.03 -10.24
C GLN A 63 8.21 33.70 -9.95
N SER A 64 8.98 32.62 -9.77
CA SER A 64 8.41 31.31 -9.42
C SER A 64 7.61 31.38 -8.12
N ARG A 65 8.13 32.09 -7.12
CA ARG A 65 7.46 32.22 -5.83
C ARG A 65 6.18 33.04 -5.96
N PHE A 66 6.22 34.18 -6.65
CA PHE A 66 5.05 35.02 -6.87
C PHE A 66 3.93 34.25 -7.59
N LEU A 67 4.27 33.48 -8.64
CA LEU A 67 3.34 32.56 -9.29
C LEU A 67 2.79 31.53 -8.30
N GLY A 68 3.66 30.89 -7.52
CA GLY A 68 3.29 29.87 -6.55
C GLY A 68 2.36 30.38 -5.44
N GLU A 69 2.60 31.58 -4.93
CA GLU A 69 1.75 32.23 -3.93
C GLU A 69 0.39 32.62 -4.52
N ALA A 70 0.36 33.10 -5.77
CA ALA A 70 -0.89 33.41 -6.46
C ALA A 70 -1.74 32.16 -6.71
N LEU A 71 -1.13 31.05 -7.14
CA LEU A 71 -1.80 29.76 -7.30
C LEU A 71 -2.34 29.22 -5.97
N PHE A 72 -1.54 29.32 -4.90
CA PHE A 72 -2.00 28.95 -3.56
C PHE A 72 -3.20 29.80 -3.13
N ASP A 73 -3.10 31.12 -3.23
CA ASP A 73 -4.16 32.05 -2.84
C ASP A 73 -5.45 31.92 -3.65
N THR A 74 -5.34 31.34 -4.85
CA THR A 74 -6.48 31.05 -5.71
C THR A 74 -7.35 29.93 -5.13
N LEU A 75 -6.73 28.91 -4.50
CA LEU A 75 -7.42 27.76 -3.90
C LEU A 75 -7.68 27.91 -2.40
N PHE A 76 -6.86 28.68 -1.70
CA PHE A 76 -6.91 28.81 -0.24
C PHE A 76 -7.31 30.23 0.14
N ASP A 77 -8.60 30.40 0.45
CA ASP A 77 -9.05 31.58 1.17
C ASP A 77 -8.49 31.64 2.61
N ASP A 78 -8.79 32.69 3.37
CA ASP A 78 -8.18 32.84 4.71
C ASP A 78 -8.58 31.72 5.68
N VAL A 79 -9.78 31.15 5.51
CA VAL A 79 -10.28 30.02 6.30
C VAL A 79 -9.52 28.74 5.94
N LEU A 80 -9.47 28.41 4.65
CA LEU A 80 -8.76 27.22 4.17
C LEU A 80 -7.25 27.31 4.40
N CYS A 81 -6.66 28.49 4.24
CA CYS A 81 -5.24 28.71 4.51
C CYS A 81 -4.90 28.46 5.98
N TYR A 82 -5.71 28.99 6.91
CA TYR A 82 -5.52 28.74 8.34
C TYR A 82 -5.67 27.25 8.68
N ASP A 83 -6.71 26.61 8.14
CA ASP A 83 -6.95 25.19 8.38
C ASP A 83 -5.82 24.30 7.83
N PHE A 84 -5.36 24.56 6.60
CA PHE A 84 -4.25 23.82 5.99
C PHE A 84 -2.98 23.93 6.82
N ILE A 85 -2.59 25.14 7.24
CA ILE A 85 -1.39 25.35 8.06
C ILE A 85 -1.50 24.60 9.39
N ARG A 86 -2.66 24.68 10.06
CA ARG A 86 -2.90 23.95 11.30
C ARG A 86 -2.79 22.44 11.09
N PHE A 87 -3.43 21.92 10.05
CA PHE A 87 -3.44 20.49 9.75
C PHE A 87 -2.05 19.98 9.36
N TYR A 88 -1.32 20.73 8.54
CA TYR A 88 0.07 20.46 8.20
C TYR A 88 0.95 20.39 9.45
N ASN A 89 0.87 21.38 10.35
CA ASN A 89 1.68 21.40 11.57
C ASN A 89 1.31 20.26 12.53
N GLU A 90 0.03 19.90 12.62
CA GLU A 90 -0.42 18.75 13.40
C GLU A 90 0.13 17.44 12.82
N VAL A 91 -0.07 17.20 11.53
CA VAL A 91 0.28 15.92 10.87
C VAL A 91 1.78 15.77 10.68
N VAL A 92 2.41 16.74 10.03
CA VAL A 92 3.83 16.67 9.64
C VAL A 92 4.73 17.09 10.78
N GLY A 93 4.39 18.17 11.48
CA GLY A 93 5.20 18.70 12.58
C GLY A 93 5.10 17.87 13.87
N THR A 94 3.86 17.65 14.34
CA THR A 94 3.62 17.04 15.66
C THR A 94 3.58 15.52 15.59
N LYS A 95 2.77 14.96 14.68
CA LYS A 95 2.59 13.50 14.55
C LYS A 95 3.70 12.84 13.72
N GLN A 96 4.50 13.62 13.00
CA GLN A 96 5.54 13.14 12.09
C GLN A 96 5.02 12.11 11.06
N GLN A 97 3.82 12.35 10.55
CA GLN A 97 3.17 11.52 9.55
C GLN A 97 3.21 12.20 8.18
N LEU A 98 3.04 11.40 7.12
CA LEU A 98 2.95 11.89 5.76
C LEU A 98 1.59 12.55 5.51
N LEU A 99 1.57 13.78 5.03
CA LEU A 99 0.35 14.45 4.55
C LEU A 99 0.21 14.27 3.03
N ARG A 100 -0.95 13.78 2.58
CA ARG A 100 -1.31 13.77 1.16
C ARG A 100 -2.15 14.98 0.82
N VAL A 101 -1.75 15.74 -0.18
CA VAL A 101 -2.54 16.83 -0.74
C VAL A 101 -2.97 16.44 -2.13
N GLU A 102 -4.28 16.31 -2.32
CA GLU A 102 -4.88 15.83 -3.56
C GLU A 102 -5.71 16.95 -4.18
N LEU A 103 -5.46 17.26 -5.45
CA LEU A 103 -6.19 18.30 -6.19
C LEU A 103 -7.11 17.68 -7.24
N ASP A 104 -8.41 17.83 -7.03
CA ASP A 104 -9.47 17.44 -7.95
C ASP A 104 -10.01 18.68 -8.66
N ILE A 105 -9.81 18.74 -9.98
CA ILE A 105 -10.33 19.78 -10.85
C ILE A 105 -11.16 19.11 -11.93
N ASP A 106 -12.35 19.65 -12.15
CA ASP A 106 -13.21 19.25 -13.27
C ASP A 106 -12.65 19.77 -14.60
N GLU A 107 -11.80 18.98 -15.24
CA GLU A 107 -11.13 19.35 -16.48
C GLU A 107 -12.09 19.44 -17.68
N GLN A 108 -13.26 18.82 -17.60
CA GLN A 108 -14.28 18.89 -18.64
C GLN A 108 -14.91 20.29 -18.67
N ASN A 109 -15.18 20.83 -17.48
CA ASN A 109 -15.84 22.12 -17.35
C ASN A 109 -14.88 23.32 -17.30
N ILE A 110 -13.66 23.15 -16.77
CA ILE A 110 -12.67 24.23 -16.63
C ILE A 110 -11.25 23.81 -17.06
N PRO A 111 -11.04 23.42 -18.33
CA PRO A 111 -9.78 22.87 -18.82
C PRO A 111 -8.59 23.86 -18.75
N GLU A 112 -8.84 25.17 -18.85
CA GLU A 112 -7.82 26.21 -18.68
C GLU A 112 -7.20 26.15 -17.26
N VAL A 113 -8.05 25.96 -16.25
CA VAL A 113 -7.66 25.94 -14.84
C VAL A 113 -6.97 24.62 -14.49
N ALA A 114 -7.46 23.50 -15.04
CA ALA A 114 -6.79 22.20 -14.91
C ALA A 114 -5.34 22.24 -15.47
N ALA A 115 -5.12 23.04 -16.51
CA ALA A 115 -3.81 23.21 -17.16
C ALA A 115 -2.83 24.13 -16.42
N PHE A 116 -3.21 24.73 -15.28
CA PHE A 116 -2.29 25.56 -14.51
C PHE A 116 -1.16 24.74 -13.88
N PRO A 117 0.02 25.37 -13.65
CA PRO A 117 1.18 24.71 -13.07
C PRO A 117 1.04 24.60 -11.55
N TRP A 118 0.02 23.88 -11.08
CA TRP A 118 -0.31 23.74 -9.65
C TRP A 118 0.86 23.23 -8.80
N GLU A 119 1.83 22.54 -9.39
CA GLU A 119 3.06 22.10 -8.74
C GLU A 119 3.93 23.27 -8.24
N PHE A 120 3.75 24.49 -8.76
CA PHE A 120 4.39 25.70 -8.22
C PHE A 120 3.78 26.20 -6.92
N MET A 121 2.62 25.69 -6.47
CA MET A 121 1.97 26.18 -5.25
C MET A 121 2.94 26.20 -4.07
N CYS A 122 3.06 27.36 -3.43
CA CYS A 122 3.83 27.51 -2.21
C CYS A 122 3.11 28.36 -1.16
N LEU A 123 3.42 28.10 0.11
CA LEU A 123 2.89 28.90 1.21
C LEU A 123 3.32 30.36 1.07
N PRO A 124 2.38 31.32 1.17
CA PRO A 124 2.72 32.74 1.06
C PRO A 124 3.66 33.24 2.15
N GLN A 125 4.67 34.03 1.76
CA GLN A 125 5.64 34.61 2.71
C GLN A 125 4.97 35.45 3.82
N ARG A 126 3.82 36.07 3.54
CA ARG A 126 3.04 36.81 4.54
C ARG A 126 2.63 35.97 5.76
N LYS A 127 2.67 34.64 5.67
CA LYS A 127 2.41 33.73 6.79
C LYS A 127 3.61 33.53 7.71
N LYS A 128 4.80 34.01 7.35
CA LYS A 128 6.05 33.96 8.15
C LYS A 128 6.47 32.54 8.58
N LEU A 129 6.20 31.53 7.75
CA LEU A 129 6.55 30.13 7.98
C LEU A 129 7.71 29.64 7.08
N GLY A 130 8.40 30.57 6.40
CA GLY A 130 9.35 30.24 5.33
C GLY A 130 8.66 29.84 4.02
N THR A 131 9.45 29.68 2.96
CA THR A 131 8.94 29.24 1.66
C THR A 131 8.79 27.73 1.67
N MET A 132 7.54 27.25 1.54
CA MET A 132 7.22 25.83 1.45
C MET A 132 6.49 25.56 0.15
N TRP A 133 7.14 24.87 -0.79
CA TRP A 133 6.55 24.42 -2.04
C TRP A 133 5.85 23.09 -1.84
N LEU A 134 4.56 23.01 -2.12
CA LEU A 134 3.78 21.80 -1.83
C LEU A 134 4.32 20.59 -2.62
N ALA A 135 4.75 20.79 -3.86
CA ALA A 135 5.21 19.69 -4.72
C ALA A 135 6.64 19.17 -4.42
N THR A 136 7.37 19.78 -3.48
CA THR A 136 8.73 19.33 -3.08
C THR A 136 8.94 19.31 -1.56
N ALA A 137 7.97 19.79 -0.78
CA ALA A 137 8.04 19.83 0.67
C ALA A 137 8.25 18.41 1.25
N PRO A 138 9.18 18.25 2.21
CA PRO A 138 9.32 16.97 2.91
C PRO A 138 8.10 16.73 3.82
N GLY A 139 7.74 15.46 3.99
CA GLY A 139 6.58 15.07 4.79
C GLY A 139 5.22 15.33 4.14
N LEU A 140 5.21 15.83 2.90
CA LEU A 140 4.02 16.06 2.09
C LEU A 140 4.17 15.39 0.73
N VAL A 141 3.08 14.90 0.14
CA VAL A 141 3.02 14.53 -1.29
C VAL A 141 1.86 15.25 -1.96
N PHE A 142 2.09 15.74 -3.17
CA PHE A 142 1.08 16.46 -3.96
C PHE A 142 0.74 15.71 -5.25
N SER A 143 -0.54 15.35 -5.42
CA SER A 143 -1.07 14.64 -6.59
C SER A 143 -2.33 15.31 -7.15
N ARG A 144 -2.63 15.02 -8.41
CA ARG A 144 -3.88 15.41 -9.09
C ARG A 144 -4.83 14.21 -9.13
N LEU A 145 -6.13 14.46 -9.06
CA LEU A 145 -7.18 13.45 -9.25
C LEU A 145 -7.85 13.64 -10.61
N PRO A 146 -8.24 12.54 -11.29
CA PRO A 146 -9.03 12.65 -12.51
C PRO A 146 -10.46 13.08 -12.22
N SER A 147 -11.05 13.83 -13.15
CA SER A 147 -12.48 14.10 -13.16
C SER A 147 -13.22 12.77 -13.35
N GLN A 148 -13.81 12.23 -12.28
CA GLN A 148 -14.43 10.90 -12.19
C GLN A 148 -13.43 9.73 -12.00
N PRO A 149 -12.96 9.50 -10.77
CA PRO A 149 -12.14 8.32 -10.49
C PRO A 149 -12.97 7.04 -10.65
N ILE A 150 -12.51 6.15 -11.52
CA ILE A 150 -13.00 4.77 -11.54
C ILE A 150 -12.16 3.99 -10.52
N PRO A 151 -12.76 3.24 -9.57
CA PRO A 151 -11.99 2.44 -8.62
C PRO A 151 -11.04 1.49 -9.35
N ALA A 152 -9.75 1.70 -9.18
CA ALA A 152 -8.71 0.84 -9.72
C ALA A 152 -8.20 -0.11 -8.62
N SER A 153 -7.79 -1.32 -9.00
CA SER A 153 -7.19 -2.27 -8.07
C SER A 153 -5.85 -1.73 -7.53
N PRO A 154 -5.51 -1.97 -6.25
CA PRO A 154 -4.18 -1.67 -5.73
C PRO A 154 -3.10 -2.32 -6.58
N ILE A 155 -1.99 -1.62 -6.78
CA ILE A 155 -0.87 -2.14 -7.57
C ILE A 155 0.04 -2.93 -6.64
N GLN A 156 -0.24 -4.20 -6.36
CA GLN A 156 0.60 -4.99 -5.45
C GLN A 156 1.34 -6.10 -6.20
N LEU A 157 2.66 -6.11 -6.03
CA LEU A 157 3.52 -7.21 -6.46
C LEU A 157 3.35 -8.42 -5.54
N GLY A 158 3.39 -9.61 -6.12
CA GLY A 158 3.44 -10.87 -5.39
C GLY A 158 4.70 -11.01 -4.53
N ALA A 159 4.68 -11.95 -3.58
CA ALA A 159 5.85 -12.23 -2.76
C ALA A 159 7.03 -12.68 -3.64
N ASN A 160 8.15 -11.97 -3.54
CA ASN A 160 9.37 -12.14 -4.36
C ASN A 160 9.18 -11.87 -5.86
N GLU A 161 8.12 -11.18 -6.26
CA GLU A 161 7.95 -10.72 -7.63
C GLU A 161 8.80 -9.48 -7.88
N LYS A 162 9.49 -9.45 -9.03
CA LYS A 162 10.29 -8.30 -9.46
C LYS A 162 9.39 -7.22 -10.05
N MET A 163 9.73 -5.96 -9.80
CA MET A 163 9.18 -4.82 -10.52
C MET A 163 9.69 -4.82 -11.96
N ARG A 164 8.89 -5.43 -12.84
CA ARG A 164 9.09 -5.47 -14.30
C ARG A 164 8.76 -4.12 -14.95
N ILE A 165 9.75 -3.51 -15.60
CA ILE A 165 9.66 -2.22 -16.29
C ILE A 165 9.76 -2.46 -17.79
N ALA A 166 8.74 -2.03 -18.55
CA ALA A 166 8.81 -1.92 -20.01
C ALA A 166 9.23 -0.49 -20.38
N LEU A 167 10.43 -0.33 -20.93
CA LEU A 167 10.90 0.93 -21.51
C LEU A 167 10.60 0.94 -23.01
N VAL A 168 9.76 1.87 -23.45
CA VAL A 168 9.24 1.96 -24.81
C VAL A 168 9.59 3.32 -25.41
N VAL A 169 10.40 3.30 -26.46
CA VAL A 169 10.97 4.49 -27.10
C VAL A 169 10.41 4.65 -28.50
N SER A 170 9.77 5.80 -28.75
CA SER A 170 9.29 6.20 -30.06
C SER A 170 10.15 7.34 -30.59
N ALA A 171 11.01 7.04 -31.56
CA ALA A 171 11.91 8.00 -32.21
C ALA A 171 11.72 7.97 -33.75
N PRO A 172 10.57 8.42 -34.27
CA PRO A 172 10.32 8.46 -35.71
C PRO A 172 11.25 9.45 -36.41
N THR A 173 11.65 9.13 -37.64
CA THR A 173 12.68 9.82 -38.41
C THR A 173 12.27 11.18 -38.97
N ASP A 174 10.96 11.45 -39.08
CA ASP A 174 10.38 12.73 -39.50
C ASP A 174 10.14 13.73 -38.36
N LEU A 175 10.44 13.34 -37.13
CA LEU A 175 10.39 14.23 -35.96
C LEU A 175 11.78 14.47 -35.38
N ASN A 176 11.86 15.42 -34.46
CA ASN A 176 13.11 15.71 -33.75
C ASN A 176 13.62 14.48 -32.98
N PRO A 177 14.94 14.31 -32.83
CA PRO A 177 15.50 13.22 -32.04
C PRO A 177 14.94 13.16 -30.63
N VAL A 178 14.62 11.96 -30.18
CA VAL A 178 14.20 11.67 -28.81
C VAL A 178 15.41 11.15 -28.07
N ALA A 179 15.79 11.83 -27.00
CA ALA A 179 16.87 11.37 -26.15
C ALA A 179 16.32 10.51 -25.00
N TYR A 180 16.86 9.31 -24.88
CA TYR A 180 16.39 8.29 -23.95
C TYR A 180 17.54 7.51 -23.32
N GLU A 181 18.76 7.62 -23.86
CA GLU A 181 19.93 6.82 -23.50
C GLU A 181 20.31 7.02 -22.04
N GLU A 182 20.27 8.25 -21.53
CA GLU A 182 20.54 8.53 -20.10
C GLU A 182 19.49 7.92 -19.17
N VAL A 183 18.22 7.89 -19.60
CA VAL A 183 17.12 7.29 -18.84
C VAL A 183 17.24 5.76 -18.86
N GLN A 184 17.53 5.19 -20.04
CA GLN A 184 17.79 3.77 -20.21
C GLN A 184 18.94 3.32 -19.32
N ALA A 185 20.10 3.99 -19.39
CA ALA A 185 21.27 3.67 -18.60
C ALA A 185 21.00 3.75 -17.09
N ALA A 186 20.20 4.72 -16.64
CA ALA A 186 19.81 4.82 -15.23
C ALA A 186 18.95 3.64 -14.77
N ILE A 187 18.00 3.19 -15.59
CA ILE A 187 17.14 2.03 -15.26
C ILE A 187 17.92 0.73 -15.35
N GLU A 188 18.81 0.58 -16.34
CA GLU A 188 19.73 -0.56 -16.45
C GLU A 188 20.63 -0.67 -15.23
N THR A 189 21.23 0.45 -14.80
CA THR A 189 22.06 0.52 -13.59
C THR A 189 21.25 0.09 -12.36
N LEU A 190 20.02 0.60 -12.20
CA LEU A 190 19.16 0.19 -11.09
C LEU A 190 18.83 -1.32 -11.12
N ALA A 191 18.54 -1.88 -12.30
CA ALA A 191 18.27 -3.30 -12.45
C ALA A 191 19.51 -4.17 -12.13
N GLN A 192 20.71 -3.68 -12.44
CA GLN A 192 21.98 -4.33 -12.07
C GLN A 192 22.28 -4.22 -10.57
N GLU A 193 21.99 -3.08 -9.95
CA GLU A 193 22.19 -2.85 -8.51
C GLU A 193 21.17 -3.61 -7.66
N GLN A 194 19.96 -3.86 -8.19
CA GLN A 194 18.84 -4.49 -7.47
C GLN A 194 18.21 -5.65 -8.27
N PRO A 195 18.98 -6.69 -8.65
CA PRO A 195 18.54 -7.73 -9.58
C PRO A 195 17.45 -8.64 -9.00
N GLU A 196 17.27 -8.66 -7.69
CA GLU A 196 16.21 -9.40 -7.00
C GLU A 196 14.87 -8.63 -6.95
N GLN A 197 14.89 -7.32 -7.16
CA GLN A 197 13.72 -6.45 -6.99
C GLN A 197 13.27 -5.79 -8.29
N VAL A 198 14.18 -5.57 -9.24
CA VAL A 198 13.90 -4.85 -10.49
C VAL A 198 14.27 -5.71 -11.69
N GLU A 199 13.42 -5.69 -12.70
CA GLU A 199 13.65 -6.34 -13.99
C GLU A 199 13.35 -5.32 -15.09
N LEU A 200 14.38 -4.90 -15.84
CA LEU A 200 14.18 -4.18 -17.09
C LEU A 200 13.90 -5.19 -18.20
N LEU A 201 12.71 -5.12 -18.79
CA LEU A 201 12.37 -5.92 -19.97
C LEU A 201 13.16 -5.43 -21.20
N PRO A 202 13.23 -6.23 -22.29
CA PRO A 202 13.87 -5.78 -23.53
C PRO A 202 13.34 -4.41 -23.96
N VAL A 203 14.25 -3.46 -24.15
CA VAL A 203 13.91 -2.09 -24.56
C VAL A 203 13.24 -2.13 -25.92
N VAL A 204 12.06 -1.53 -26.02
CA VAL A 204 11.32 -1.44 -27.28
C VAL A 204 11.72 -0.15 -27.98
N ASN A 205 12.52 -0.29 -29.05
CA ASN A 205 12.86 0.79 -29.97
C ASN A 205 13.04 0.20 -31.38
N PRO A 206 12.19 0.54 -32.37
CA PRO A 206 11.14 1.56 -32.34
C PRO A 206 9.79 1.09 -31.76
N ALA A 207 9.07 2.01 -31.12
CA ALA A 207 7.74 1.77 -30.55
C ALA A 207 6.63 1.73 -31.62
N SER A 208 6.48 0.58 -32.30
CA SER A 208 5.33 0.29 -33.16
C SER A 208 4.17 -0.33 -32.36
N ARG A 209 2.93 -0.30 -32.91
CA ARG A 209 1.76 -0.96 -32.27
C ARG A 209 2.01 -2.44 -32.00
N LYS A 210 2.68 -3.14 -32.92
CA LYS A 210 3.03 -4.55 -32.77
C LYS A 210 4.03 -4.76 -31.64
N ALA A 211 5.11 -3.98 -31.61
CA ALA A 211 6.14 -4.09 -30.57
C ALA A 211 5.57 -3.76 -29.17
N ILE A 212 4.67 -2.78 -29.08
CA ILE A 212 3.93 -2.49 -27.83
C ILE A 212 3.04 -3.66 -27.43
N ASN A 213 2.28 -4.24 -28.36
CA ASN A 213 1.46 -5.41 -28.06
C ASN A 213 2.31 -6.60 -27.57
N ASP A 214 3.47 -6.82 -28.19
CA ASP A 214 4.38 -7.92 -27.85
C ASP A 214 4.99 -7.72 -26.46
N ILE A 215 5.46 -6.53 -26.10
CA ILE A 215 6.01 -6.27 -24.76
C ILE A 215 4.94 -6.33 -23.66
N LEU A 216 3.67 -6.05 -23.98
CA LEU A 216 2.58 -6.19 -23.01
C LEU A 216 2.25 -7.66 -22.68
N ILE A 217 2.65 -8.62 -23.53
CA ILE A 217 2.57 -10.06 -23.21
C ILE A 217 3.44 -10.39 -22.00
N GLU A 218 4.56 -9.66 -21.85
CA GLU A 218 5.47 -9.76 -20.72
C GLU A 218 4.91 -9.11 -19.44
N LYS A 219 3.62 -8.75 -19.39
CA LYS A 219 2.93 -8.27 -18.17
C LYS A 219 3.75 -7.27 -17.33
N PRO A 220 4.27 -6.17 -17.91
CA PRO A 220 5.02 -5.17 -17.16
C PRO A 220 4.18 -4.54 -16.05
N HIS A 221 4.79 -4.28 -14.90
CA HIS A 221 4.16 -3.51 -13.82
C HIS A 221 4.19 -2.02 -14.09
N ILE A 222 5.26 -1.57 -14.77
CA ILE A 222 5.46 -0.19 -15.18
C ILE A 222 5.67 -0.14 -16.69
N PHE A 223 4.92 0.73 -17.37
CA PHE A 223 5.13 1.05 -18.77
C PHE A 223 5.63 2.49 -18.90
N HIS A 224 6.89 2.65 -19.31
CA HIS A 224 7.53 3.96 -19.48
C HIS A 224 7.65 4.25 -20.97
N PHE A 225 6.82 5.18 -21.44
CA PHE A 225 6.86 5.69 -22.81
C PHE A 225 7.75 6.93 -22.89
N ILE A 226 8.72 6.92 -23.79
CA ILE A 226 9.53 8.09 -24.17
C ILE A 226 9.29 8.37 -25.65
N GLY A 227 8.86 9.57 -25.99
CA GLY A 227 8.58 9.92 -27.38
C GLY A 227 8.01 11.32 -27.56
N HIS A 228 7.23 11.49 -28.63
CA HIS A 228 6.56 12.75 -28.93
C HIS A 228 5.09 12.70 -28.56
N GLY A 229 4.59 13.83 -28.08
CA GLY A 229 3.17 14.09 -27.85
C GLY A 229 2.73 15.38 -28.53
N ARG A 230 1.45 15.45 -28.89
CA ARG A 230 0.82 16.68 -29.38
C ARG A 230 -0.62 16.77 -28.91
N PHE A 231 -1.22 17.93 -29.10
CA PHE A 231 -2.65 18.14 -28.90
C PHE A 231 -3.27 18.48 -30.25
N HIS A 232 -4.25 17.68 -30.69
CA HIS A 232 -4.93 17.85 -31.97
C HIS A 232 -6.44 17.63 -31.77
N ASN A 233 -7.27 18.56 -32.25
CA ASN A 233 -8.75 18.51 -32.13
C ASN A 233 -9.24 18.19 -30.70
N GLU A 234 -8.74 18.90 -29.70
CA GLU A 234 -9.08 18.69 -28.28
C GLU A 234 -8.68 17.33 -27.68
N ASN A 235 -7.83 16.58 -28.40
CA ASN A 235 -7.33 15.29 -27.97
C ASN A 235 -5.80 15.30 -27.85
N GLY A 236 -5.31 14.70 -26.76
CA GLY A 236 -3.89 14.39 -26.63
C GLY A 236 -3.56 13.17 -27.48
N GLU A 237 -2.49 13.26 -28.24
CA GLU A 237 -1.97 12.20 -29.11
C GLU A 237 -0.49 11.94 -28.80
N ILE A 238 -0.04 10.70 -29.02
CA ILE A 238 1.38 10.31 -29.01
C ILE A 238 1.79 9.78 -30.37
N ALA A 239 3.03 10.02 -30.75
CA ALA A 239 3.60 9.45 -31.96
C ALA A 239 4.13 8.04 -31.67
N LEU A 240 3.64 7.04 -32.40
CA LEU A 240 4.29 5.74 -32.56
C LEU A 240 5.08 5.71 -33.86
N VAL A 241 5.86 4.66 -34.07
CA VAL A 241 6.61 4.45 -35.32
C VAL A 241 5.85 3.49 -36.24
N ASP A 242 5.68 3.86 -37.51
CA ASP A 242 5.08 3.00 -38.54
C ASP A 242 6.12 2.14 -39.29
N GLU A 243 5.70 1.49 -40.37
CA GLU A 243 6.55 0.61 -41.18
C GLU A 243 7.62 1.34 -42.03
N PHE A 244 7.55 2.67 -42.11
CA PHE A 244 8.47 3.54 -42.84
C PHE A 244 9.36 4.37 -41.90
N ASP A 245 9.42 3.99 -40.62
CA ASP A 245 10.09 4.74 -39.56
C ASP A 245 9.56 6.19 -39.41
N GLN A 246 8.28 6.44 -39.77
CA GLN A 246 7.62 7.75 -39.67
C GLN A 246 6.67 7.81 -38.46
N ALA A 247 6.29 9.03 -38.08
CA ALA A 247 5.37 9.28 -36.98
C ALA A 247 3.93 8.90 -37.32
N ARG A 248 3.41 7.89 -36.63
CA ARG A 248 1.98 7.57 -36.59
C ARG A 248 1.36 8.09 -35.30
N TRP A 249 0.62 9.18 -35.39
CA TRP A 249 -0.11 9.76 -34.27
C TRP A 249 -1.31 8.89 -33.88
N ILE A 250 -1.45 8.62 -32.59
CA ILE A 250 -2.57 7.86 -32.01
C ILE A 250 -3.17 8.62 -30.83
N SER A 251 -4.48 8.52 -30.66
CA SER A 251 -5.19 9.20 -29.58
C SER A 251 -4.99 8.52 -28.22
N ALA A 252 -5.35 9.22 -27.14
CA ALA A 252 -5.45 8.62 -25.80
C ALA A 252 -6.31 7.34 -25.77
N ASN A 253 -7.39 7.31 -26.56
CA ASN A 253 -8.29 6.16 -26.66
C ASN A 253 -7.59 5.00 -27.37
N ASP A 254 -6.98 5.24 -28.53
CA ASP A 254 -6.21 4.22 -29.27
C ASP A 254 -5.06 3.66 -28.44
N PHE A 255 -4.37 4.52 -27.68
CA PHE A 255 -3.29 4.11 -26.78
C PHE A 255 -3.83 3.24 -25.64
N SER A 256 -4.98 3.61 -25.08
CA SER A 256 -5.64 2.83 -24.03
C SER A 256 -6.13 1.48 -24.54
N GLU A 257 -6.57 1.40 -25.79
CA GLU A 257 -6.92 0.13 -26.44
C GLU A 257 -5.72 -0.82 -26.56
N LEU A 258 -4.52 -0.30 -26.85
CA LEU A 258 -3.30 -1.12 -26.87
C LEU A 258 -3.03 -1.75 -25.49
N LEU A 259 -3.32 -1.03 -24.41
CA LEU A 259 -3.14 -1.48 -23.03
C LEU A 259 -4.19 -2.53 -22.59
N ASN A 260 -5.19 -2.86 -23.42
CA ASN A 260 -6.13 -3.93 -23.09
C ASN A 260 -5.47 -5.31 -23.10
N ARG A 261 -4.31 -5.48 -23.76
CA ARG A 261 -3.54 -6.73 -23.70
C ARG A 261 -3.07 -7.06 -22.29
N HIS A 262 -2.59 -6.03 -21.58
CA HIS A 262 -2.20 -6.06 -20.17
C HIS A 262 -2.17 -4.61 -19.68
N ARG A 263 -2.76 -4.35 -18.51
CA ARG A 263 -2.80 -3.01 -17.92
C ARG A 263 -1.72 -2.86 -16.86
N PRO A 264 -0.64 -2.11 -17.13
CA PRO A 264 0.37 -1.81 -16.12
C PRO A 264 -0.26 -1.03 -14.98
N GLY A 265 0.24 -1.23 -13.76
CA GLY A 265 -0.22 -0.47 -12.61
C GLY A 265 0.27 0.98 -12.63
N ILE A 266 1.45 1.22 -13.20
CA ILE A 266 2.00 2.56 -13.40
C ILE A 266 2.30 2.78 -14.87
N ILE A 267 1.87 3.93 -15.40
CA ILE A 267 2.31 4.42 -16.70
C ILE A 267 3.10 5.70 -16.52
N VAL A 268 4.30 5.76 -17.10
CA VAL A 268 5.14 6.96 -17.15
C VAL A 268 5.14 7.50 -18.58
N LEU A 269 4.55 8.67 -18.79
CA LEU A 269 4.47 9.35 -20.09
C LEU A 269 5.52 10.47 -20.13
N GLN A 270 6.68 10.15 -20.69
CA GLN A 270 7.72 11.12 -21.04
C GLN A 270 7.60 11.49 -22.52
N ALA A 271 6.43 12.00 -22.88
CA ALA A 271 6.18 12.52 -24.22
C ALA A 271 6.48 14.02 -24.26
N CYS A 272 7.49 14.42 -25.03
CA CYS A 272 7.81 15.83 -25.24
C CYS A 272 6.85 16.44 -26.29
N GLN A 273 6.45 17.70 -26.10
CA GLN A 273 5.68 18.42 -27.12
C GLN A 273 6.52 18.60 -28.38
N GLY A 274 6.08 18.02 -29.50
CA GLY A 274 6.59 18.39 -30.83
C GLY A 274 6.24 19.84 -31.14
N ALA A 275 7.16 20.57 -31.78
CA ALA A 275 7.16 22.03 -31.91
C ALA A 275 6.08 22.65 -32.85
N MET A 276 4.86 22.13 -32.91
CA MET A 276 3.78 22.68 -33.75
C MET A 276 2.63 23.28 -32.93
N GLU A 277 2.61 24.63 -32.92
CA GLU A 277 1.46 25.52 -33.08
C GLU A 277 0.06 25.10 -32.55
N SER A 278 -0.06 24.65 -31.30
CA SER A 278 -1.33 24.88 -30.59
C SER A 278 -1.09 25.54 -29.24
N THR A 279 -1.42 26.82 -29.19
CA THR A 279 -1.67 27.53 -27.95
C THR A 279 -2.81 26.82 -27.22
N SER A 280 -2.57 26.43 -25.97
CA SER A 280 -3.53 25.89 -24.99
C SER A 280 -3.95 24.41 -25.12
N LYS A 281 -3.13 23.48 -24.60
CA LYS A 281 -3.47 22.56 -23.48
C LYS A 281 -2.34 21.50 -23.30
N PRO A 282 -1.80 21.30 -22.07
CA PRO A 282 -0.65 20.43 -21.81
C PRO A 282 -0.94 18.92 -21.94
N SER A 283 0.13 18.11 -22.01
CA SER A 283 0.14 16.62 -21.95
C SER A 283 -0.59 16.04 -20.73
N VAL A 284 -0.92 16.88 -19.75
CA VAL A 284 -1.94 16.65 -18.70
C VAL A 284 -3.23 16.08 -19.28
N GLY A 285 -3.72 16.56 -20.42
CA GLY A 285 -4.96 16.07 -21.01
C GLY A 285 -4.88 14.62 -21.51
N LEU A 286 -3.72 14.20 -22.01
CA LEU A 286 -3.47 12.79 -22.34
C LEU A 286 -3.39 11.94 -21.07
N ALA A 287 -2.61 12.39 -20.08
CA ALA A 287 -2.41 11.67 -18.82
C ALA A 287 -3.72 11.47 -18.05
N SER A 288 -4.56 12.50 -17.98
CA SER A 288 -5.88 12.43 -17.34
C SER A 288 -6.83 11.47 -18.10
N LYS A 289 -6.85 11.53 -19.44
CA LYS A 289 -7.65 10.58 -20.24
C LYS A 289 -7.17 9.14 -20.07
N VAL A 290 -5.85 8.89 -20.01
CA VAL A 290 -5.29 7.55 -19.78
C VAL A 290 -5.64 7.03 -18.39
N VAL A 291 -5.54 7.87 -17.35
CA VAL A 291 -5.91 7.43 -16.00
C VAL A 291 -7.41 7.09 -15.93
N GLN A 292 -8.29 7.87 -16.57
CA GLN A 292 -9.75 7.60 -16.67
C GLN A 292 -10.09 6.21 -17.26
N GLN A 293 -9.15 5.54 -17.95
CA GLN A 293 -9.34 4.20 -18.49
C GLN A 293 -8.97 3.07 -17.50
N ILE A 294 -9.03 3.34 -16.18
CA ILE A 294 -8.76 2.38 -15.09
C ILE A 294 -7.27 2.00 -15.01
N ILE A 295 -6.41 2.98 -15.29
CA ILE A 295 -4.98 2.86 -14.99
C ILE A 295 -4.78 3.42 -13.57
N PRO A 296 -4.24 2.62 -12.62
CA PRO A 296 -4.13 3.04 -11.23
C PRO A 296 -3.33 4.34 -11.01
N VAL A 297 -2.19 4.47 -11.70
CA VAL A 297 -1.28 5.63 -11.57
C VAL A 297 -0.73 6.02 -12.93
N VAL A 298 -0.80 7.31 -13.25
CA VAL A 298 -0.14 7.89 -14.43
C VAL A 298 0.77 9.02 -13.99
N VAL A 299 2.06 8.92 -14.33
CA VAL A 299 3.05 9.99 -14.20
C VAL A 299 3.25 10.58 -15.59
N ALA A 300 3.20 11.90 -15.73
CA ALA A 300 3.40 12.56 -17.02
C ALA A 300 4.32 13.78 -16.91
N MET A 301 5.02 14.09 -18.00
CA MET A 301 5.78 15.34 -18.11
C MET A 301 4.89 16.41 -18.74
N GLN A 302 4.51 17.45 -17.99
CA GLN A 302 3.60 18.50 -18.48
C GLN A 302 4.24 19.47 -19.49
N TYR A 303 5.57 19.47 -19.58
CA TYR A 303 6.38 20.32 -20.46
C TYR A 303 7.53 19.53 -21.10
N PRO A 304 8.12 20.03 -22.22
CA PRO A 304 9.41 19.55 -22.69
C PRO A 304 10.49 19.64 -21.60
N VAL A 305 11.22 18.54 -21.40
CA VAL A 305 12.29 18.39 -20.41
C VAL A 305 13.64 18.17 -21.09
N SER A 306 14.72 18.64 -20.47
CA SER A 306 16.08 18.24 -20.87
C SER A 306 16.35 16.79 -20.46
N ASN A 307 17.32 16.16 -21.13
CA ASN A 307 17.78 14.81 -20.80
C ASN A 307 18.22 14.70 -19.34
N SER A 308 18.97 15.70 -18.87
CA SER A 308 19.45 15.76 -17.49
C SER A 308 18.31 15.82 -16.47
N THR A 309 17.24 16.57 -16.74
CA THR A 309 16.05 16.63 -15.88
C THR A 309 15.28 15.31 -15.93
N ALA A 310 15.10 14.74 -17.12
CA ALA A 310 14.39 13.47 -17.32
C ALA A 310 15.11 12.29 -16.65
N SER A 311 16.42 12.16 -16.86
CA SER A 311 17.27 11.13 -16.26
C SER A 311 17.31 11.26 -14.74
N ARG A 312 17.48 12.48 -14.22
CA ARG A 312 17.45 12.74 -12.77
C ARG A 312 16.11 12.34 -12.17
N PHE A 313 15.01 12.72 -12.80
CA PHE A 313 13.68 12.31 -12.35
C PHE A 313 13.55 10.79 -12.35
N ALA A 314 13.83 10.13 -13.48
CA ALA A 314 13.69 8.69 -13.63
C ALA A 314 14.54 7.92 -12.61
N CYS A 315 15.82 8.29 -12.46
CA CYS A 315 16.73 7.69 -11.49
C CYS A 315 16.16 7.72 -10.07
N HIS A 316 15.74 8.89 -9.58
CA HIS A 316 15.20 9.01 -8.24
C HIS A 316 13.81 8.39 -8.10
N PHE A 317 12.96 8.49 -9.12
CA PHE A 317 11.63 7.87 -9.15
C PHE A 317 11.73 6.35 -9.01
N TYR A 318 12.49 5.69 -9.88
CA TYR A 318 12.63 4.23 -9.85
C TYR A 318 13.38 3.74 -8.61
N LYS A 319 14.39 4.48 -8.13
CA LYS A 319 15.07 4.17 -6.87
C LYS A 319 14.11 4.18 -5.67
N GLN A 320 13.22 5.17 -5.58
CA GLN A 320 12.22 5.21 -4.51
C GLN A 320 11.21 4.06 -4.62
N LEU A 321 10.74 3.76 -5.84
CA LEU A 321 9.84 2.63 -6.06
C LEU A 321 10.48 1.30 -5.66
N ALA A 322 11.72 1.06 -6.06
CA ALA A 322 12.45 -0.15 -5.73
C ALA A 322 12.69 -0.28 -4.21
N GLN A 323 12.85 0.84 -3.49
CA GLN A 323 12.85 0.88 -2.02
C GLN A 323 11.46 0.65 -1.37
N GLY A 324 10.47 0.22 -2.14
CA GLY A 324 9.11 -0.03 -1.67
C GLY A 324 8.32 1.23 -1.33
N LYS A 325 8.77 2.42 -1.79
CA LYS A 325 8.00 3.65 -1.56
C LYS A 325 6.83 3.73 -2.55
N PRO A 326 5.67 4.25 -2.10
CA PRO A 326 4.57 4.62 -2.98
C PRO A 326 4.97 5.57 -4.12
N ALA A 327 4.29 5.49 -5.27
CA ALA A 327 4.62 6.29 -6.45
C ALA A 327 4.43 7.80 -6.25
N ASP A 328 3.45 8.23 -5.44
CA ASP A 328 3.29 9.63 -5.04
C ASP A 328 4.51 10.17 -4.29
N ILE A 329 5.07 9.38 -3.37
CA ILE A 329 6.33 9.69 -2.70
C ILE A 329 7.48 9.71 -3.70
N ALA A 330 7.56 8.73 -4.60
CA ALA A 330 8.61 8.66 -5.61
C ALA A 330 8.62 9.91 -6.51
N VAL A 331 7.44 10.37 -6.97
CA VAL A 331 7.31 11.61 -7.75
C VAL A 331 7.71 12.82 -6.93
N GLN A 332 7.23 12.94 -5.68
CA GLN A 332 7.59 14.05 -4.79
C GLN A 332 9.11 14.15 -4.57
N GLN A 333 9.79 13.02 -4.34
CA GLN A 333 11.25 13.00 -4.21
C GLN A 333 11.93 13.35 -5.54
N GLY A 334 11.45 12.84 -6.67
CA GLY A 334 11.97 13.23 -7.99
C GLY A 334 11.89 14.74 -8.22
N ARG A 335 10.76 15.37 -7.91
CA ARG A 335 10.59 16.84 -7.98
C ARG A 335 11.57 17.57 -7.06
N ARG A 336 11.74 17.09 -5.83
CA ARG A 336 12.69 17.68 -4.87
C ARG A 336 14.13 17.61 -5.39
N GLU A 337 14.54 16.48 -5.94
CA GLU A 337 15.90 16.28 -6.44
C GLU A 337 16.20 17.13 -7.68
N ILE A 338 15.20 17.33 -8.54
CA ILE A 338 15.30 18.34 -9.59
C ILE A 338 15.54 19.71 -8.95
N SER A 339 14.72 20.11 -7.98
CA SER A 339 14.79 21.45 -7.36
C SER A 339 16.10 21.76 -6.62
N LEU A 340 16.79 20.75 -6.11
CA LEU A 340 18.07 20.89 -5.40
C LEU A 340 19.27 21.08 -6.33
N HIS A 341 19.09 20.87 -7.64
CA HIS A 341 20.17 21.03 -8.59
C HIS A 341 20.52 22.52 -8.80
N ASP A 342 21.81 22.85 -8.76
CA ASP A 342 22.32 24.22 -8.83
C ASP A 342 21.82 25.01 -10.06
N SER A 343 21.58 24.32 -11.18
CA SER A 343 21.09 24.94 -12.42
C SER A 343 19.57 25.17 -12.48
N THR A 344 18.80 24.70 -11.50
CA THR A 344 17.33 24.78 -11.52
C THR A 344 16.72 25.44 -10.27
N GLY A 345 17.22 25.21 -9.05
CA GLY A 345 17.00 25.99 -7.80
C GLY A 345 15.66 26.74 -7.60
N TYR A 346 14.52 26.17 -7.98
CA TYR A 346 13.21 26.85 -8.12
C TYR A 346 13.18 28.09 -9.03
N ARG A 347 14.23 28.33 -9.80
CA ARG A 347 14.35 29.39 -10.81
C ARG A 347 13.70 29.00 -12.13
N LYS A 348 13.56 27.70 -12.38
CA LYS A 348 13.00 27.13 -13.62
C LYS A 348 11.79 26.24 -13.34
N ARG A 349 11.05 25.90 -14.39
CA ARG A 349 9.88 25.01 -14.33
C ARG A 349 10.19 23.54 -14.11
N ASP A 350 11.45 23.12 -14.22
CA ASP A 350 11.86 21.71 -14.25
C ASP A 350 11.28 20.87 -13.10
N PHE A 351 11.29 21.40 -11.87
CA PHE A 351 10.77 20.67 -10.69
C PHE A 351 9.25 20.45 -10.74
N ALA A 352 8.54 21.32 -11.44
CA ALA A 352 7.10 21.26 -11.61
C ALA A 352 6.70 20.40 -12.82
N THR A 353 7.64 20.02 -13.69
CA THR A 353 7.30 19.29 -14.92
C THR A 353 6.68 17.90 -14.68
N PRO A 354 7.16 17.07 -13.73
CA PRO A 354 6.52 15.80 -13.44
C PRO A 354 5.18 16.00 -12.73
N VAL A 355 4.10 15.47 -13.28
CA VAL A 355 2.76 15.44 -12.69
C VAL A 355 2.32 14.00 -12.43
N ILE A 356 1.53 13.76 -11.40
CA ILE A 356 1.00 12.44 -11.05
C ILE A 356 -0.51 12.49 -10.91
N PHE A 357 -1.18 11.54 -11.57
CA PHE A 357 -2.59 11.24 -11.44
C PHE A 357 -2.77 9.88 -10.77
N MET A 358 -3.71 9.78 -9.83
CA MET A 358 -3.96 8.56 -9.07
C MET A 358 -5.45 8.22 -9.02
N GLN A 359 -5.77 6.93 -9.16
CA GLN A 359 -7.09 6.34 -8.93
C GLN A 359 -7.11 5.31 -7.79
N VAL A 360 -5.95 5.05 -7.19
CA VAL A 360 -5.79 4.18 -6.02
C VAL A 360 -5.55 5.00 -4.76
N GLN A 361 -5.97 4.45 -3.62
CA GLN A 361 -5.76 5.09 -2.31
C GLN A 361 -4.28 5.14 -1.92
N ASP A 362 -3.51 4.12 -2.29
CA ASP A 362 -2.07 4.04 -2.12
C ASP A 362 -1.40 3.56 -3.41
N ALA A 363 -0.42 4.34 -3.90
CA ALA A 363 0.34 3.97 -5.09
C ALA A 363 1.51 3.01 -4.77
N GLN A 364 1.30 2.06 -3.85
CA GLN A 364 2.38 1.24 -3.30
C GLN A 364 2.55 -0.08 -4.06
N LEU A 365 3.66 -0.21 -4.81
CA LEU A 365 4.00 -1.41 -5.60
C LEU A 365 4.36 -2.63 -4.74
N PHE A 366 5.34 -2.47 -3.85
CA PHE A 366 5.80 -3.54 -2.99
C PHE A 366 5.02 -3.53 -1.69
N GLN A 367 4.52 -4.70 -1.28
CA GLN A 367 4.11 -4.86 0.12
C GLN A 367 5.32 -4.53 1.00
N PRO A 368 5.14 -3.73 2.08
CA PRO A 368 6.25 -3.41 2.96
C PRO A 368 6.83 -4.73 3.46
N GLN A 369 8.08 -5.02 3.07
CA GLN A 369 8.85 -6.07 3.71
C GLN A 369 8.89 -5.68 5.18
N ASN A 370 8.28 -6.49 6.05
CA ASN A 370 8.53 -6.35 7.47
C ASN A 370 9.99 -6.73 7.66
N GLU A 371 10.90 -5.75 7.56
CA GLU A 371 12.16 -5.82 8.28
C GLU A 371 11.78 -6.20 9.71
N SER A 372 12.17 -7.41 10.08
CA SER A 372 11.91 -7.90 11.42
C SER A 372 12.47 -6.86 12.37
N VAL A 373 11.67 -6.46 13.37
CA VAL A 373 12.14 -5.58 14.46
C VAL A 373 13.41 -6.17 15.11
N PHE A 374 13.63 -7.47 14.97
CA PHE A 374 14.85 -8.21 15.31
C PHE A 374 16.13 -7.73 14.61
N GLN A 375 16.08 -7.27 13.36
CA GLN A 375 17.25 -6.75 12.64
C GLN A 375 17.65 -5.34 13.11
N LEU A 376 16.67 -4.49 13.45
CA LEU A 376 16.91 -3.16 14.04
C LEU A 376 17.37 -3.24 15.51
N LEU A 377 17.04 -4.32 16.21
CA LEU A 377 17.51 -4.57 17.58
C LEU A 377 18.97 -5.06 17.66
N ASN A 378 19.56 -5.49 16.54
CA ASN A 378 20.90 -6.09 16.50
C ASN A 378 21.98 -5.23 15.82
N GLN A 379 21.70 -3.98 15.43
CA GLN A 379 22.73 -3.06 14.92
C GLN A 379 23.04 -1.94 15.95
N SER A 380 24.32 -1.87 16.27
CA SER A 380 24.97 -1.25 17.43
C SER A 380 24.67 0.23 17.72
N VAL A 381 24.47 0.48 19.02
CA VAL A 381 25.01 1.57 19.90
C VAL A 381 25.40 2.90 19.22
N VAL A 382 24.67 3.97 19.58
CA VAL A 382 25.14 5.36 19.40
C VAL A 382 25.62 5.90 20.75
N LEU A 383 26.88 6.31 20.81
CA LEU A 383 27.45 7.07 21.93
C LEU A 383 27.10 8.55 21.77
N ASP A 384 26.52 9.16 22.81
CA ASP A 384 26.46 10.62 22.94
C ASP A 384 27.64 11.08 23.80
N GLU A 385 28.59 11.79 23.18
CA GLU A 385 29.84 12.23 23.81
C GLU A 385 29.65 13.31 24.89
N ARG A 386 28.43 13.84 25.10
CA ARG A 386 28.21 14.94 26.04
C ARG A 386 27.66 14.55 27.42
N SER A 387 27.19 13.31 27.60
CA SER A 387 26.40 12.99 28.80
C SER A 387 26.84 11.77 29.62
N GLN A 388 27.80 10.94 29.15
CA GLN A 388 28.31 9.75 29.86
C GLN A 388 27.23 8.93 30.62
N LYS A 389 26.01 8.85 30.10
CA LYS A 389 24.91 8.05 30.68
C LYS A 389 24.43 7.00 29.69
N GLN A 390 24.47 5.76 30.14
CA GLN A 390 23.88 4.60 29.47
C GLN A 390 22.35 4.67 29.61
N TYR A 391 21.62 4.77 28.50
CA TYR A 391 20.16 4.65 28.51
C TYR A 391 19.76 3.33 27.82
N HIS A 392 19.04 2.46 28.52
CA HIS A 392 18.36 1.31 27.92
C HIS A 392 16.96 1.72 27.47
N VAL A 393 16.57 1.35 26.24
CA VAL A 393 15.26 1.68 25.62
C VAL A 393 14.07 0.95 26.28
N LYS A 394 14.21 0.36 27.47
CA LYS A 394 13.18 -0.51 28.08
C LYS A 394 12.05 0.24 28.81
N ASP A 395 12.19 1.52 29.17
CA ASP A 395 11.28 2.13 30.15
C ASP A 395 10.11 2.96 29.57
N ALA A 396 9.97 3.08 28.24
CA ALA A 396 8.92 3.94 27.65
C ALA A 396 7.72 3.20 27.02
N ARG A 397 7.56 1.88 27.24
CA ARG A 397 6.46 1.08 26.65
C ARG A 397 5.68 0.17 27.62
N GLN A 398 5.95 0.22 28.93
CA GLN A 398 5.41 -0.70 29.93
C GLN A 398 4.02 -0.35 30.50
N SER A 399 3.11 0.24 29.71
CA SER A 399 1.74 0.54 30.19
C SER A 399 0.60 -0.04 29.35
N GLN A 400 0.90 -0.84 28.32
CA GLN A 400 -0.10 -1.62 27.59
C GLN A 400 0.44 -3.03 27.37
N GLY A 401 -0.14 -4.03 28.03
CA GLY A 401 0.27 -5.44 27.90
C GLY A 401 0.31 -5.92 26.45
N VAL A 402 1.13 -6.92 26.18
CA VAL A 402 1.39 -7.44 24.82
C VAL A 402 0.47 -8.60 24.46
N LYS A 403 0.28 -8.86 23.17
CA LYS A 403 -0.57 -9.96 22.69
C LYS A 403 0.30 -11.14 22.22
N ARG A 404 0.05 -12.35 22.72
CA ARG A 404 0.84 -13.56 22.42
C ARG A 404 -0.06 -14.72 22.04
N ALA A 405 0.38 -15.54 21.09
CA ALA A 405 -0.40 -16.65 20.58
C ALA A 405 0.42 -17.92 20.36
N LEU A 406 -0.20 -19.07 20.63
CA LEU A 406 0.26 -20.38 20.21
C LEU A 406 -0.76 -21.00 19.27
N LEU A 407 -0.31 -21.39 18.08
CA LEU A 407 -1.13 -22.03 17.06
C LEU A 407 -0.67 -23.48 16.87
N ILE A 408 -1.56 -24.43 17.04
CA ILE A 408 -1.28 -25.86 16.93
C ILE A 408 -2.16 -26.45 15.84
N GLY A 409 -1.53 -27.09 14.86
CA GLY A 409 -2.22 -27.66 13.70
C GLY A 409 -1.76 -29.08 13.46
N VAL A 410 -2.68 -30.03 13.55
CA VAL A 410 -2.36 -31.46 13.45
C VAL A 410 -3.10 -32.06 12.25
N SER A 411 -2.33 -32.46 11.24
CA SER A 411 -2.82 -33.05 10.00
C SER A 411 -2.54 -34.55 9.88
N LYS A 412 -1.65 -35.10 10.70
CA LYS A 412 -1.27 -36.52 10.72
C LYS A 412 -1.54 -37.12 12.08
N TYR A 413 -1.95 -38.39 12.12
CA TYR A 413 -2.28 -39.09 13.35
C TYR A 413 -1.75 -40.53 13.31
N GLY A 414 -1.70 -41.17 14.48
CA GLY A 414 -1.49 -42.60 14.59
C GLY A 414 -2.73 -43.42 14.19
N LYS A 415 -2.65 -44.74 14.34
CA LYS A 415 -3.73 -45.66 13.94
C LYS A 415 -5.08 -45.31 14.61
N GLY A 416 -6.15 -45.28 13.82
CA GLY A 416 -7.52 -45.08 14.31
C GLY A 416 -8.07 -43.65 14.22
N LEU A 417 -7.34 -42.73 13.55
CA LEU A 417 -7.76 -41.37 13.24
C LEU A 417 -7.37 -41.03 11.78
N ASP A 418 -8.27 -40.37 11.06
CA ASP A 418 -8.02 -39.96 9.67
C ASP A 418 -7.19 -38.67 9.59
N PRO A 419 -6.29 -38.52 8.61
CA PRO A 419 -5.54 -37.29 8.38
C PRO A 419 -6.44 -36.07 8.12
N LEU A 420 -5.97 -34.88 8.53
CA LEU A 420 -6.65 -33.59 8.31
C LEU A 420 -5.70 -32.59 7.62
N PRO A 421 -5.48 -32.67 6.30
CA PRO A 421 -4.49 -31.84 5.60
C PRO A 421 -4.69 -30.32 5.75
N GLY A 422 -5.94 -29.88 5.92
CA GLY A 422 -6.32 -28.47 6.12
C GLY A 422 -5.73 -27.86 7.40
N ALA A 423 -5.59 -28.64 8.47
CA ALA A 423 -5.20 -28.13 9.79
C ALA A 423 -3.83 -27.42 9.81
N THR A 424 -2.88 -27.92 9.01
CA THR A 424 -1.56 -27.28 8.88
C THR A 424 -1.55 -26.06 7.95
N LYS A 425 -2.54 -25.94 7.07
CA LYS A 425 -2.71 -24.76 6.21
C LYS A 425 -3.38 -23.63 6.99
N ASP A 426 -4.33 -23.95 7.86
CA ASP A 426 -4.98 -22.99 8.76
C ASP A 426 -3.96 -22.22 9.60
N LEU A 427 -2.91 -22.89 10.09
CA LEU A 427 -1.84 -22.24 10.83
C LEU A 427 -1.16 -21.12 10.07
N LYS A 428 -0.95 -21.27 8.76
CA LYS A 428 -0.30 -20.22 7.96
C LYS A 428 -1.18 -18.98 7.89
N GLU A 429 -2.48 -19.18 7.68
CA GLU A 429 -3.43 -18.09 7.52
C GLU A 429 -3.74 -17.39 8.85
N ILE A 430 -4.00 -18.16 9.91
CA ILE A 430 -4.20 -17.61 11.25
C ILE A 430 -2.93 -16.93 11.76
N LYS A 431 -1.73 -17.47 11.49
CA LYS A 431 -0.46 -16.80 11.83
C LYS A 431 -0.33 -15.46 11.12
N ARG A 432 -0.69 -15.40 9.83
CA ARG A 432 -0.69 -14.18 9.02
C ARG A 432 -1.65 -13.13 9.61
N ILE A 433 -2.86 -13.54 9.99
CA ILE A 433 -3.88 -12.65 10.57
C ILE A 433 -3.47 -12.16 11.95
N LEU A 434 -3.08 -13.05 12.85
CA LEU A 434 -2.72 -12.69 14.23
C LEU A 434 -1.43 -11.86 14.28
N GLY A 435 -0.43 -12.22 13.47
CA GLY A 435 0.82 -11.48 13.34
C GLY A 435 0.69 -10.16 12.58
N SER A 436 -0.41 -9.93 11.85
CA SER A 436 -0.68 -8.65 11.20
C SER A 436 -0.88 -7.57 12.25
N PRO A 437 -0.07 -6.49 12.28
CA PRO A 437 -0.28 -5.36 13.18
C PRO A 437 -1.62 -4.63 12.99
N GLN A 438 -2.29 -4.84 11.86
CA GLN A 438 -3.57 -4.21 11.50
C GLN A 438 -4.78 -5.03 11.93
N LEU A 439 -4.63 -6.36 12.04
CA LEU A 439 -5.72 -7.27 12.38
C LEU A 439 -5.57 -7.77 13.83
N GLY A 440 -4.53 -8.57 14.11
CA GLY A 440 -4.31 -9.16 15.43
C GLY A 440 -3.38 -8.35 16.33
N ASN A 441 -2.26 -7.86 15.78
CA ASN A 441 -1.14 -7.24 16.50
C ASN A 441 -0.56 -8.12 17.63
N PHE A 442 -0.45 -9.42 17.37
CA PHE A 442 0.24 -10.35 18.26
C PHE A 442 1.76 -10.22 18.07
N VAL A 443 2.45 -9.86 19.14
CA VAL A 443 3.90 -9.61 19.13
C VAL A 443 4.71 -10.92 19.11
N ASP A 444 4.07 -12.02 19.52
CA ASP A 444 4.64 -13.36 19.50
C ASP A 444 3.56 -14.35 19.05
N VAL A 445 3.80 -15.07 17.95
CA VAL A 445 2.89 -16.07 17.37
C VAL A 445 3.69 -17.33 17.05
N LYS A 446 3.77 -18.24 18.03
CA LYS A 446 4.41 -19.55 17.89
C LYS A 446 3.46 -20.50 17.16
N ALA A 447 3.93 -21.21 16.15
CA ALA A 447 3.12 -22.17 15.40
C ALA A 447 3.79 -23.55 15.40
N LEU A 448 3.03 -24.58 15.79
CA LEU A 448 3.46 -25.96 15.84
C LEU A 448 2.65 -26.81 14.86
N SER A 449 3.34 -27.36 13.86
CA SER A 449 2.76 -28.23 12.83
C SER A 449 3.04 -29.69 13.18
N ASN A 450 1.99 -30.47 13.41
CA ASN A 450 2.06 -31.87 13.83
C ASN A 450 2.98 -32.13 15.04
N PRO A 451 2.89 -31.38 16.15
CA PRO A 451 3.65 -31.72 17.35
C PRO A 451 3.21 -33.07 17.92
N ASP A 452 4.11 -33.77 18.62
CA ASP A 452 3.67 -34.87 19.49
C ASP A 452 3.10 -34.37 20.82
N ARG A 453 2.66 -35.30 21.68
CA ARG A 453 1.97 -34.97 22.94
C ARG A 453 2.85 -34.16 23.88
N GLN A 454 4.15 -34.44 23.93
CA GLN A 454 5.06 -33.76 24.85
C GLN A 454 5.35 -32.35 24.36
N GLU A 455 5.75 -32.20 23.10
CA GLU A 455 5.99 -30.88 22.48
C GLU A 455 4.75 -29.97 22.59
N MET A 456 3.55 -30.54 22.38
CA MET A 456 2.30 -29.81 22.49
C MET A 456 2.04 -29.33 23.92
N ALA A 457 2.22 -30.19 24.92
CA ALA A 457 1.98 -29.86 26.31
C ALA A 457 2.96 -28.79 26.83
N GLU A 458 4.25 -28.94 26.53
CA GLU A 458 5.30 -28.00 26.94
C GLU A 458 5.06 -26.61 26.34
N ALA A 459 4.68 -26.53 25.06
CA ALA A 459 4.41 -25.25 24.42
C ALA A 459 3.16 -24.55 24.98
N ILE A 460 2.11 -25.31 25.31
CA ILE A 460 0.92 -24.77 25.97
C ILE A 460 1.30 -24.22 27.35
N GLU A 461 2.08 -24.96 28.13
CA GLU A 461 2.55 -24.50 29.44
C GLU A 461 3.40 -23.23 29.32
N GLU A 462 4.36 -23.19 28.39
CA GLU A 462 5.21 -22.03 28.13
C GLU A 462 4.40 -20.77 27.77
N LEU A 463 3.41 -20.90 26.90
CA LEU A 463 2.54 -19.79 26.48
C LEU A 463 1.86 -19.12 27.68
N PHE A 464 1.24 -19.91 28.55
CA PHE A 464 0.47 -19.40 29.68
C PHE A 464 1.35 -19.01 30.87
N ALA A 465 2.47 -19.71 31.10
CA ALA A 465 3.40 -19.42 32.19
C ALA A 465 4.22 -18.15 31.96
N SER A 466 4.59 -17.87 30.70
CA SER A 466 5.38 -16.69 30.36
C SER A 466 4.58 -15.38 30.34
N SER A 467 3.24 -15.43 30.47
CA SER A 467 2.34 -14.28 30.39
C SER A 467 2.44 -13.33 31.60
N GLU A 468 2.36 -12.02 31.36
CA GLU A 468 2.24 -11.00 32.41
C GLU A 468 0.78 -10.53 32.56
N LYS A 469 0.48 -9.83 33.67
CA LYS A 469 -0.89 -9.51 34.09
C LYS A 469 -1.77 -8.85 33.02
N ASP A 470 -1.19 -7.95 32.22
CA ASP A 470 -1.94 -7.14 31.23
C ASP A 470 -1.97 -7.72 29.82
N ASP A 471 -1.26 -8.84 29.59
CA ASP A 471 -1.11 -9.45 28.28
C ASP A 471 -2.40 -10.11 27.81
N LEU A 472 -2.60 -10.19 26.49
CA LEU A 472 -3.61 -11.04 25.88
C LEU A 472 -2.96 -12.35 25.41
N VAL A 473 -3.44 -13.49 25.88
CA VAL A 473 -2.90 -14.80 25.51
C VAL A 473 -3.92 -15.58 24.67
N LEU A 474 -3.51 -16.06 23.49
CA LEU A 474 -4.38 -16.80 22.58
C LEU A 474 -3.84 -18.21 22.30
N LEU A 475 -4.66 -19.23 22.53
CA LEU A 475 -4.41 -20.60 22.09
C LEU A 475 -5.33 -20.94 20.92
N PHE A 476 -4.76 -21.26 19.75
CA PHE A 476 -5.50 -21.76 18.60
C PHE A 476 -5.13 -23.22 18.35
N PHE A 477 -6.13 -24.08 18.21
CA PHE A 477 -5.94 -25.49 17.86
C PHE A 477 -6.80 -25.85 16.65
N SER A 478 -6.19 -26.43 15.61
CA SER A 478 -6.86 -27.05 14.47
C SER A 478 -6.46 -28.52 14.37
N GLY A 479 -7.43 -29.44 14.42
CA GLY A 479 -7.19 -30.88 14.44
C GLY A 479 -8.34 -31.72 15.01
N HIS A 480 -8.08 -32.95 15.42
CA HIS A 480 -9.10 -33.81 16.05
C HIS A 480 -9.25 -33.54 17.54
N GLY A 481 -10.48 -33.36 18.00
CA GLY A 481 -10.88 -33.51 19.40
C GLY A 481 -11.35 -34.95 19.64
N VAL A 482 -10.76 -35.66 20.61
CA VAL A 482 -11.09 -37.06 20.89
C VAL A 482 -11.51 -37.21 22.34
N LYS A 483 -12.57 -37.98 22.59
CA LYS A 483 -13.01 -38.31 23.95
C LYS A 483 -12.50 -39.68 24.39
N ASP A 484 -12.25 -39.81 25.69
CA ASP A 484 -12.05 -41.11 26.31
C ASP A 484 -13.38 -41.74 26.77
N SER A 485 -13.30 -42.94 27.36
CA SER A 485 -14.45 -43.67 27.88
C SER A 485 -15.17 -42.98 29.04
N SER A 486 -14.53 -42.00 29.69
CA SER A 486 -15.08 -41.16 30.75
C SER A 486 -15.67 -39.85 30.21
N ASN A 487 -15.81 -39.72 28.89
CA ASN A 487 -16.31 -38.53 28.19
C ASN A 487 -15.43 -37.28 28.39
N GLN A 488 -14.18 -37.45 28.85
CA GLN A 488 -13.19 -36.36 28.96
C GLN A 488 -12.61 -36.05 27.59
N LEU A 489 -12.48 -34.76 27.27
CA LEU A 489 -11.97 -34.28 25.99
C LEU A 489 -10.43 -34.18 25.99
N TYR A 490 -9.85 -34.57 24.85
CA TYR A 490 -8.42 -34.48 24.56
C TYR A 490 -8.21 -33.83 23.18
N LEU A 491 -7.17 -33.02 23.06
CA LEU A 491 -6.65 -32.51 21.80
C LEU A 491 -5.64 -33.52 21.24
N ALA A 492 -5.89 -34.00 20.02
CA ALA A 492 -5.04 -35.00 19.40
C ALA A 492 -3.72 -34.40 18.90
N SER A 493 -2.61 -35.09 19.18
CA SER A 493 -1.26 -34.84 18.67
C SER A 493 -0.94 -35.77 17.48
N ARG A 494 0.23 -35.59 16.84
CA ARG A 494 0.61 -36.42 15.69
C ARG A 494 0.70 -37.93 15.99
N ILE A 495 0.95 -38.27 17.25
CA ILE A 495 1.09 -39.67 17.70
C ILE A 495 -0.22 -40.24 18.26
N THR A 496 -1.30 -39.45 18.29
CA THR A 496 -2.58 -39.90 18.86
C THR A 496 -3.11 -41.10 18.11
N ARG A 497 -3.50 -42.14 18.85
CA ARG A 497 -3.99 -43.41 18.30
C ARG A 497 -5.06 -44.01 19.19
N LYS A 498 -5.83 -44.93 18.61
CA LYS A 498 -6.78 -45.78 19.33
C LYS A 498 -6.23 -47.21 19.48
N ASN A 499 -6.58 -47.88 20.57
CA ASN A 499 -6.26 -49.30 20.79
C ASN A 499 -7.15 -50.20 19.90
N SER A 500 -6.98 -51.53 19.99
CA SER A 500 -7.79 -52.50 19.24
C SER A 500 -9.29 -52.44 19.58
N GLN A 501 -9.64 -51.95 20.77
CA GLN A 501 -11.02 -51.71 21.21
C GLN A 501 -11.57 -50.35 20.74
N LYS A 502 -10.83 -49.61 19.89
CA LYS A 502 -11.17 -48.26 19.41
C LYS A 502 -11.24 -47.19 20.50
N GLU A 503 -10.63 -47.43 21.64
CA GLU A 503 -10.52 -46.46 22.74
C GLU A 503 -9.26 -45.61 22.59
N LEU A 504 -9.34 -44.35 23.02
CA LEU A 504 -8.20 -43.42 22.99
C LEU A 504 -7.06 -43.91 23.89
N VAL A 505 -5.84 -44.00 23.35
CA VAL A 505 -4.63 -44.18 24.16
C VAL A 505 -4.28 -42.83 24.78
N ARG A 506 -4.78 -42.56 25.99
CA ARG A 506 -4.73 -41.24 26.66
C ARG A 506 -3.35 -40.58 26.68
N THR A 507 -2.26 -41.35 26.82
CA THR A 507 -0.89 -40.83 26.85
C THR A 507 -0.40 -40.22 25.54
N THR A 508 -1.19 -40.34 24.47
CA THR A 508 -0.84 -39.87 23.12
C THR A 508 -1.54 -38.57 22.73
N ALA A 509 -2.36 -38.00 23.63
CA ALA A 509 -3.10 -36.76 23.43
C ALA A 509 -3.02 -35.86 24.68
N VAL A 510 -3.36 -34.58 24.56
CA VAL A 510 -3.34 -33.62 25.68
C VAL A 510 -4.75 -33.43 26.21
N SER A 511 -4.95 -33.63 27.52
CA SER A 511 -6.29 -33.45 28.12
C SER A 511 -6.66 -31.97 28.21
N THR A 512 -7.91 -31.62 27.91
CA THR A 512 -8.39 -30.24 28.14
C THR A 512 -8.41 -29.86 29.61
N LYS A 513 -8.45 -30.85 30.52
CA LYS A 513 -8.29 -30.62 31.97
C LYS A 513 -6.90 -30.10 32.30
N ASP A 514 -5.85 -30.69 31.72
CA ASP A 514 -4.46 -30.24 31.91
C ASP A 514 -4.30 -28.80 31.40
N ILE A 515 -4.89 -28.49 30.25
CA ILE A 515 -4.90 -27.13 29.67
C ILE A 515 -5.63 -26.14 30.59
N HIS A 516 -6.77 -26.53 31.16
CA HIS A 516 -7.51 -25.69 32.11
C HIS A 516 -6.69 -25.39 33.37
N ASP A 517 -6.03 -26.39 33.94
CA ASP A 517 -5.18 -26.22 35.11
C ASP A 517 -3.99 -25.27 34.83
N ILE A 518 -3.38 -25.36 33.65
CA ILE A 518 -2.35 -24.43 33.18
C ILE A 518 -2.92 -23.01 33.05
N MET A 519 -4.07 -22.86 32.39
CA MET A 519 -4.74 -21.56 32.19
C MET A 519 -5.12 -20.90 33.53
N ASN A 520 -5.50 -21.67 34.55
CA ASN A 520 -5.84 -21.16 35.89
C ASN A 520 -4.64 -20.56 36.62
N ARG A 521 -3.43 -21.07 36.35
CA ARG A 521 -2.17 -20.63 36.96
C ARG A 521 -1.54 -19.44 36.24
N SER A 522 -2.01 -19.10 35.03
CA SER A 522 -1.52 -17.95 34.27
C SER A 522 -1.78 -16.62 35.02
N ARG A 523 -0.79 -15.72 34.95
CA ARG A 523 -0.86 -14.37 35.53
C ARG A 523 -1.78 -13.45 34.73
N SER A 524 -1.81 -13.60 33.40
CA SER A 524 -2.79 -12.92 32.57
C SER A 524 -4.18 -13.50 32.79
N LYS A 525 -5.17 -12.64 33.02
CA LYS A 525 -6.58 -13.04 33.00
C LYS A 525 -7.24 -12.86 31.64
N ARG A 526 -6.57 -12.25 30.65
CA ARG A 526 -7.12 -12.00 29.30
C ARG A 526 -6.73 -13.15 28.38
N GLN A 527 -7.54 -14.20 28.35
CA GLN A 527 -7.21 -15.44 27.65
C GLN A 527 -8.26 -15.75 26.59
N VAL A 528 -7.82 -16.13 25.40
CA VAL A 528 -8.69 -16.55 24.29
C VAL A 528 -8.29 -17.95 23.87
N VAL A 529 -9.26 -18.86 23.77
CA VAL A 529 -9.04 -20.21 23.24
C VAL A 529 -9.94 -20.42 22.04
N ILE A 530 -9.34 -20.78 20.90
CA ILE A 530 -10.03 -21.08 19.66
C ILE A 530 -9.78 -22.55 19.32
N LEU A 531 -10.84 -23.33 19.27
CA LEU A 531 -10.80 -24.76 18.99
C LEU A 531 -11.51 -25.06 17.67
N ASP A 532 -10.74 -25.15 16.61
CA ASP A 532 -11.19 -25.58 15.30
C ASP A 532 -11.05 -27.10 15.14
N CYS A 533 -11.85 -27.82 15.92
CA CYS A 533 -11.89 -29.27 15.90
C CYS A 533 -13.34 -29.75 15.93
N CYS A 534 -13.65 -30.88 15.27
CA CYS A 534 -15.01 -31.42 15.24
C CYS A 534 -15.46 -31.81 16.66
N PHE A 535 -16.16 -30.91 17.35
CA PHE A 535 -16.79 -31.19 18.65
C PHE A 535 -17.98 -32.16 18.53
N SER A 536 -18.56 -32.31 17.33
CA SER A 536 -19.78 -33.07 17.06
C SER A 536 -19.60 -34.56 16.77
N ALA A 537 -18.42 -35.02 16.32
CA ALA A 537 -18.23 -36.44 15.97
C ALA A 537 -18.26 -37.35 17.21
N ALA A 538 -18.20 -36.74 18.40
CA ALA A 538 -18.43 -37.35 19.70
C ALA A 538 -19.91 -37.60 20.05
N PHE A 539 -20.87 -37.23 19.19
CA PHE A 539 -22.32 -37.34 19.49
C PHE A 539 -23.05 -38.50 18.82
N ARG A 540 -22.47 -39.20 17.84
CA ARG A 540 -23.15 -40.32 17.17
C ARG A 540 -22.73 -41.67 17.74
N LYS A 541 -23.36 -42.07 18.84
CA LYS A 541 -24.01 -43.39 18.95
C LYS A 541 -24.96 -43.48 20.16
N GLY A 542 -26.25 -43.45 19.84
CA GLY A 542 -27.30 -44.11 20.62
C GLY A 542 -28.05 -43.22 21.61
N LEU A 543 -29.07 -42.50 21.13
CA LEU A 543 -30.41 -42.41 21.75
C LEU A 543 -31.28 -41.45 20.93
N ARG A 544 -32.45 -41.93 20.50
CA ARG A 544 -33.54 -41.09 19.99
C ARG A 544 -34.14 -40.33 21.18
N VAL A 545 -34.12 -39.00 21.19
CA VAL A 545 -35.03 -38.19 22.01
C VAL A 545 -35.38 -36.92 21.23
N LYS A 546 -36.68 -36.60 21.23
CA LYS A 546 -37.27 -35.37 20.67
C LYS A 546 -36.93 -34.19 21.58
N ASP A 547 -36.69 -33.05 20.94
CA ASP A 547 -36.56 -31.69 21.50
C ASP A 547 -35.40 -31.38 22.46
N ASP A 548 -34.82 -30.20 22.21
CA ASP A 548 -33.72 -29.48 22.89
C ASP A 548 -32.33 -30.16 22.94
N GLY A 549 -31.54 -29.90 21.90
CA GLY A 549 -30.13 -30.30 21.80
C GLY A 549 -29.10 -29.27 22.29
N SER A 550 -29.49 -28.24 23.04
CA SER A 550 -28.58 -27.13 23.41
C SER A 550 -27.83 -27.33 24.74
N VAL A 551 -28.25 -28.28 25.58
CA VAL A 551 -27.87 -28.31 27.01
C VAL A 551 -26.56 -29.06 27.32
N ASN A 552 -25.93 -29.76 26.36
CA ASN A 552 -24.73 -30.59 26.65
C ASN A 552 -23.38 -30.05 26.14
N LEU A 553 -23.36 -29.01 25.30
CA LEU A 553 -22.11 -28.34 24.91
C LEU A 553 -21.57 -27.44 26.04
N GLN A 554 -22.48 -26.79 26.76
CA GLN A 554 -22.18 -25.81 27.80
C GLN A 554 -21.32 -26.44 28.92
N ASN A 555 -21.77 -27.56 29.51
CA ASN A 555 -21.12 -28.20 30.65
C ASN A 555 -19.65 -28.64 30.43
N GLN A 556 -19.23 -28.85 29.18
CA GLN A 556 -17.85 -29.28 28.86
C GLN A 556 -16.95 -28.11 28.44
N LEU A 557 -17.50 -27.08 27.79
CA LEU A 557 -16.79 -25.82 27.53
C LEU A 557 -16.64 -24.99 28.81
N ASP A 558 -17.57 -25.12 29.76
CA ASP A 558 -17.48 -24.55 31.10
C ASP A 558 -16.22 -25.02 31.84
N GLN A 559 -15.70 -26.22 31.52
CA GLN A 559 -14.43 -26.72 32.07
C GLN A 559 -13.20 -25.93 31.60
N LEU A 560 -13.28 -25.19 30.49
CA LEU A 560 -12.22 -24.27 30.07
C LEU A 560 -12.57 -22.82 30.45
N GLY A 561 -13.83 -22.56 30.82
CA GLY A 561 -14.36 -21.27 31.22
C GLY A 561 -13.69 -20.71 32.47
N GLY A 562 -13.88 -19.40 32.69
CA GLY A 562 -13.31 -18.68 33.82
C GLY A 562 -13.37 -17.17 33.61
N GLU A 563 -13.19 -16.40 34.69
CA GLU A 563 -13.19 -14.95 34.62
C GLU A 563 -12.08 -14.43 33.68
N GLY A 564 -12.44 -13.55 32.75
CA GLY A 564 -11.52 -12.98 31.75
C GLY A 564 -11.24 -13.86 30.52
N ARG A 565 -11.92 -15.01 30.39
CA ARG A 565 -11.71 -15.96 29.28
C ARG A 565 -12.80 -15.87 28.20
N ALA A 566 -12.37 -15.97 26.94
CA ALA A 566 -13.25 -16.20 25.80
C ALA A 566 -12.90 -17.52 25.11
N ILE A 567 -13.90 -18.36 24.85
CA ILE A 567 -13.72 -19.64 24.17
C ILE A 567 -14.59 -19.67 22.92
N LEU A 568 -13.96 -19.95 21.79
CA LEU A 568 -14.59 -20.10 20.49
C LEU A 568 -14.35 -21.53 20.02
N ALA A 569 -15.39 -22.23 19.59
CA ALA A 569 -15.29 -23.60 19.10
C ALA A 569 -16.11 -23.77 17.82
N SER A 570 -15.58 -24.52 16.85
CA SER A 570 -16.35 -24.85 15.65
C SER A 570 -17.43 -25.89 15.97
N SER A 571 -18.64 -25.66 15.46
CA SER A 571 -19.78 -26.57 15.62
C SER A 571 -20.03 -27.32 14.31
N THR A 572 -20.18 -28.64 14.39
CA THR A 572 -20.56 -29.61 13.34
C THR A 572 -19.44 -30.31 12.54
N ASP A 573 -19.72 -31.57 12.18
CA ASP A 573 -18.85 -32.54 11.51
C ASP A 573 -18.55 -32.18 10.04
N TYR A 574 -19.14 -31.08 9.58
CA TYR A 574 -19.01 -30.58 8.22
C TYR A 574 -17.79 -29.68 8.02
N SER A 575 -17.08 -29.27 9.08
CA SER A 575 -15.91 -28.38 8.98
C SER A 575 -14.75 -28.96 8.16
N PHE A 576 -14.69 -30.29 7.97
CA PHE A 576 -13.63 -30.97 7.22
C PHE A 576 -14.12 -32.00 6.18
N SER A 577 -15.43 -32.08 5.88
CA SER A 577 -16.00 -33.12 5.01
C SER A 577 -15.79 -32.92 3.50
N GLN A 578 -14.98 -31.95 3.08
CA GLN A 578 -14.59 -31.74 1.68
C GLN A 578 -13.07 -31.89 1.57
N LEU A 579 -12.64 -33.08 1.14
CA LEU A 579 -11.23 -33.47 0.91
C LEU A 579 -10.46 -32.55 -0.06
N ASP A 580 -11.13 -31.58 -0.70
CA ASP A 580 -10.58 -30.63 -1.68
C ASP A 580 -10.44 -29.18 -1.19
N LYS A 581 -10.86 -28.83 0.03
CA LYS A 581 -10.72 -27.45 0.52
C LYS A 581 -9.31 -27.15 1.02
N GLN A 582 -8.76 -26.00 0.61
CA GLN A 582 -7.43 -25.55 1.01
C GLN A 582 -7.33 -25.08 2.48
N LEU A 583 -8.45 -24.77 3.15
CA LEU A 583 -8.53 -24.29 4.55
C LEU A 583 -9.78 -24.88 5.24
N SER A 584 -9.80 -24.92 6.57
CA SER A 584 -10.99 -25.27 7.35
C SER A 584 -12.11 -24.24 7.20
N ILE A 585 -13.35 -24.65 7.44
CA ILE A 585 -14.50 -23.72 7.38
C ILE A 585 -14.35 -22.61 8.43
N TYR A 586 -13.91 -22.92 9.65
CA TYR A 586 -13.71 -21.89 10.67
C TYR A 586 -12.67 -20.85 10.25
N THR A 587 -11.57 -21.28 9.62
CA THR A 587 -10.52 -20.35 9.17
C THR A 587 -10.93 -19.53 7.95
N GLN A 588 -11.93 -19.97 7.19
CA GLN A 588 -12.45 -19.24 6.01
C GLN A 588 -13.33 -18.04 6.38
N TYR A 589 -13.99 -18.08 7.54
CA TYR A 589 -14.89 -17.03 8.03
C TYR A 589 -14.21 -16.20 9.13
#